data_AF-A0A6P0CCF6-F1
#
_entry.id   AF-A0A6P0CCF6-F1
#
_cell.length_a   1.000
_cell.length_b   1.000
_cell.length_c   1.000
_cell.angle_alpha   90.00
_cell.angle_beta   90.00
_cell.angle_gamma   90.00
#
_symmetry.space_group_name_H-M   'P 1'
#
loop_
_entity.id
_entity.type
_entity.pdbx_description
1 polymer ?
#
loop_
_entity_poly.entity_id
_entity_poly.type
_entity_poly.pdbx_seq_one_letter_code
_entity_poly.pdbx_strand_id
1 'polypeptide(L)'
;MIRSFVTLAATLNLSHAVKDLGSTRQTVRRHISHLEASMGEPLFQVEDRRYQLSPLGKAVLPSAKDILARGVLWLNGQSRSVGQLQQLHASADDWDFYQQQQPLGLIWNDSSVLLRETFRAWSMASGEIESPLFAHVRPYLIIYRQSDVGWICVEFGQKSVYVNWFGQDYARSSIGRPISKMPAGEEFSHLIYEAFDEVQAAQMVRLDHVFTRMPRSDSEGLAPVAYQRLMLSGFFPDRSSAVMSLVVPVHDVKIAGLDLSKVEGLDPVEMIDIPLSEARFESMLRDA
;
A
#
# COMPACT_ATOMS: atom_id res chain seq x y z
N MET A 1 -17.30 -3.00 21.03
CA MET A 1 -16.42 -4.02 21.64
C MET A 1 -14.97 -3.87 21.19
N ILE A 2 -14.66 -4.00 19.89
CA ILE A 2 -13.27 -3.91 19.36
C ILE A 2 -12.59 -2.58 19.74
N ARG A 3 -13.29 -1.43 19.61
CA ARG A 3 -12.76 -0.12 20.06
C ARG A 3 -12.36 -0.11 21.54
N SER A 4 -13.14 -0.77 22.40
CA SER A 4 -12.82 -0.88 23.83
C SER A 4 -11.60 -1.75 24.09
N PHE A 5 -11.44 -2.85 23.34
CA PHE A 5 -10.25 -3.69 23.41
C PHE A 5 -9.00 -2.93 22.99
N VAL A 6 -9.00 -2.30 21.81
CA VAL A 6 -7.85 -1.58 21.27
C VAL A 6 -7.45 -0.40 22.18
N THR A 7 -8.40 0.39 22.68
CA THR A 7 -8.07 1.52 23.58
C THR A 7 -7.56 1.04 24.94
N LEU A 8 -8.11 -0.04 25.51
CA LEU A 8 -7.60 -0.60 26.75
C LEU A 8 -6.21 -1.23 26.57
N ALA A 9 -5.96 -1.87 25.42
CA ALA A 9 -4.65 -2.41 25.08
C ALA A 9 -3.58 -1.31 24.94
N ALA A 10 -3.95 -0.14 24.38
CA ALA A 10 -3.05 0.99 24.23
C ALA A 10 -2.69 1.68 25.57
N THR A 11 -3.64 1.76 26.50
CA THR A 11 -3.46 2.48 27.77
C THR A 11 -3.05 1.58 28.93
N LEU A 12 -3.38 0.27 28.86
CA LEU A 12 -3.29 -0.71 29.95
C LEU A 12 -3.90 -0.22 31.28
N ASN A 13 -4.81 0.77 31.19
CA ASN A 13 -5.40 1.45 32.32
C ASN A 13 -6.88 1.74 32.02
N LEU A 14 -7.77 1.06 32.74
CA LEU A 14 -9.21 1.18 32.54
C LEU A 14 -9.74 2.61 32.72
N SER A 15 -9.15 3.41 33.61
CA SER A 15 -9.60 4.78 33.82
C SER A 15 -9.25 5.68 32.64
N HIS A 16 -8.06 5.51 32.07
CA HIS A 16 -7.64 6.23 30.87
C HIS A 16 -8.46 5.80 29.66
N ALA A 17 -8.63 4.49 29.45
CA ALA A 17 -9.44 3.98 28.33
C ALA A 17 -10.90 4.49 28.37
N VAL A 18 -11.49 4.58 29.56
CA VAL A 18 -12.85 5.11 29.74
C VAL A 18 -12.94 6.59 29.37
N LYS A 19 -11.92 7.38 29.72
CA LYS A 19 -11.81 8.80 29.36
C LYS A 19 -11.71 8.95 27.85
N ASP A 20 -10.82 8.20 27.21
CA ASP A 20 -10.57 8.28 25.76
C ASP A 20 -11.79 7.84 24.93
N LEU A 21 -12.54 6.86 25.43
CA LEU A 21 -13.74 6.36 24.75
C LEU A 21 -15.01 7.19 25.00
N GLY A 22 -14.97 8.15 25.94
CA GLY A 22 -16.18 8.83 26.42
C GLY A 22 -17.24 7.85 26.95
N SER A 23 -16.81 6.83 27.71
CA SER A 23 -17.68 5.71 28.14
C SER A 23 -17.71 5.56 29.67
N THR A 24 -18.17 4.40 30.18
CA THR A 24 -18.13 4.06 31.61
C THR A 24 -17.29 2.80 31.86
N ARG A 25 -16.70 2.66 33.06
CA ARG A 25 -15.92 1.47 33.44
C ARG A 25 -16.71 0.17 33.25
N GLN A 26 -17.99 0.18 33.60
CA GLN A 26 -18.88 -0.98 33.46
C GLN A 26 -19.08 -1.36 31.98
N THR A 27 -19.27 -0.37 31.11
CA THR A 27 -19.44 -0.59 29.66
C THR A 27 -18.18 -1.16 29.04
N VAL A 28 -17.01 -0.59 29.34
CA VAL A 28 -15.72 -1.08 28.82
C VAL A 28 -15.48 -2.51 29.30
N ARG A 29 -15.66 -2.81 30.59
CA ARG A 29 -15.53 -4.18 31.12
C ARG A 29 -16.47 -5.16 30.43
N ARG A 30 -17.75 -4.80 30.27
CA ARG A 30 -18.73 -5.65 29.58
C ARG A 30 -18.32 -5.91 28.13
N HIS A 31 -17.83 -4.90 27.42
CA HIS A 31 -17.34 -5.07 26.06
C HIS A 31 -16.16 -6.04 25.97
N ILE A 32 -15.20 -5.97 26.91
CA ILE A 32 -14.08 -6.90 26.96
C ILE A 32 -14.56 -8.31 27.24
N SER A 33 -15.35 -8.50 28.31
CA SER A 33 -15.84 -9.84 28.69
C SER A 33 -16.68 -10.49 27.60
N HIS A 34 -17.51 -9.73 26.87
CA HIS A 34 -18.25 -10.27 25.72
C HIS A 34 -17.32 -10.67 24.57
N LEU A 35 -16.27 -9.89 24.30
CA LEU A 35 -15.31 -10.20 23.23
C LEU A 35 -14.50 -11.46 23.59
N GLU A 36 -14.01 -11.55 24.83
CA GLU A 36 -13.31 -12.72 25.37
C GLU A 36 -14.19 -13.97 25.32
N ALA A 37 -15.45 -13.87 25.74
CA ALA A 37 -16.40 -14.97 25.65
C ALA A 37 -16.65 -15.42 24.19
N SER A 38 -16.67 -14.49 23.24
CA SER A 38 -16.84 -14.81 21.81
C SER A 38 -15.59 -15.45 21.21
N MET A 39 -14.41 -15.10 21.71
CA MET A 39 -13.12 -15.66 21.26
C MET A 39 -12.74 -16.95 22.00
N GLY A 40 -13.42 -17.27 23.10
CA GLY A 40 -13.18 -18.48 23.90
C GLY A 40 -12.00 -18.37 24.87
N GLU A 41 -11.28 -17.25 24.90
CA GLU A 41 -10.10 -17.05 25.74
C GLU A 41 -9.97 -15.59 26.22
N PRO A 42 -9.33 -15.35 27.39
CA PRO A 42 -9.05 -14.00 27.87
C PRO A 42 -8.08 -13.25 26.97
N LEU A 43 -8.37 -11.97 26.72
CA LEU A 43 -7.52 -11.03 25.99
C LEU A 43 -6.65 -10.22 26.95
N PHE A 44 -7.09 -10.08 28.19
CA PHE A 44 -6.32 -9.45 29.25
C PHE A 44 -6.10 -10.37 30.45
N GLN A 45 -4.99 -10.14 31.13
CA GLN A 45 -4.70 -10.63 32.46
C GLN A 45 -4.61 -9.43 33.41
N VAL A 46 -5.06 -9.60 34.66
CA VAL A 46 -4.97 -8.57 35.67
C VAL A 46 -3.99 -9.03 36.74
N GLU A 47 -2.80 -8.43 36.73
CA GLU A 47 -1.74 -8.68 37.72
C GLU A 47 -1.49 -7.40 38.50
N ASP A 48 -1.45 -7.48 39.84
CA ASP A 48 -1.24 -6.32 40.72
C ASP A 48 -2.13 -5.11 40.40
N ARG A 49 -3.40 -5.39 40.06
CA ARG A 49 -4.42 -4.39 39.66
C ARG A 49 -4.08 -3.62 38.37
N ARG A 50 -3.15 -4.11 37.56
CA ARG A 50 -2.81 -3.57 36.24
C ARG A 50 -3.26 -4.53 35.15
N TYR A 51 -3.75 -3.98 34.05
CA TYR A 51 -4.08 -4.76 32.87
C TYR A 51 -2.80 -5.10 32.10
N GLN A 52 -2.70 -6.34 31.64
CA GLN A 52 -1.69 -6.80 30.70
C GLN A 52 -2.37 -7.58 29.59
N LEU A 53 -1.82 -7.55 28.37
CA LEU A 53 -2.33 -8.39 27.29
C LEU A 53 -1.91 -9.84 27.50
N SER A 54 -2.86 -10.76 27.38
CA SER A 54 -2.57 -12.19 27.29
C SER A 54 -1.81 -12.53 25.99
N PRO A 55 -1.28 -13.75 25.83
CA PRO A 55 -0.73 -14.19 24.55
C PRO A 55 -1.72 -14.03 23.38
N LEU A 56 -2.99 -14.43 23.58
CA LEU A 56 -4.03 -14.22 22.59
C LEU A 56 -4.29 -12.72 22.35
N GLY A 57 -4.39 -11.93 23.42
CA GLY A 57 -4.55 -10.48 23.33
C GLY A 57 -3.48 -9.81 22.49
N LYS A 58 -2.21 -10.22 22.65
CA LYS A 58 -1.09 -9.74 21.81
C LYS A 58 -1.24 -10.20 20.37
N ALA A 59 -1.61 -11.46 20.14
CA ALA A 59 -1.75 -12.04 18.81
C ALA A 59 -2.88 -11.39 17.99
N VAL A 60 -4.02 -11.08 18.60
CA VAL A 60 -5.20 -10.53 17.89
C VAL A 60 -5.25 -9.01 17.85
N LEU A 61 -4.44 -8.30 18.64
CA LEU A 61 -4.41 -6.84 18.66
C LEU A 61 -4.13 -6.22 17.28
N PRO A 62 -3.18 -6.71 16.46
CA PRO A 62 -2.97 -6.20 15.12
C PRO A 62 -4.23 -6.26 14.25
N SER A 63 -4.90 -7.42 14.19
CA SER A 63 -6.15 -7.60 13.43
C SER A 63 -7.28 -6.72 13.97
N ALA A 64 -7.39 -6.53 15.28
CA ALA A 64 -8.38 -5.65 15.87
C ALA A 64 -8.17 -4.17 15.50
N LYS A 65 -6.91 -3.72 15.45
CA LYS A 65 -6.55 -2.36 14.97
C LYS A 65 -6.90 -2.20 13.49
N ASP A 66 -6.57 -3.20 12.67
CA ASP A 66 -6.87 -3.22 11.23
C ASP A 66 -8.40 -3.11 10.97
N ILE A 67 -9.23 -3.89 11.69
CA ILE A 67 -10.68 -3.81 11.58
C ILE A 67 -11.21 -2.40 11.90
N LEU A 68 -10.68 -1.75 12.95
CA LEU A 68 -11.09 -0.40 13.31
C LEU A 68 -10.67 0.62 12.26
N ALA A 69 -9.43 0.53 11.77
CA ALA A 69 -8.92 1.42 10.73
C ALA A 69 -9.79 1.34 9.47
N ARG A 70 -10.04 0.12 8.96
CA ARG A 70 -10.93 -0.14 7.82
C ARG A 70 -12.34 0.41 8.06
N GLY A 71 -12.88 0.21 9.27
CA GLY A 71 -14.20 0.71 9.65
C GLY A 71 -14.29 2.24 9.63
N VAL A 72 -13.28 2.94 10.16
CA VAL A 72 -13.22 4.41 10.13
C VAL A 72 -13.15 4.92 8.70
N LEU A 73 -12.29 4.33 7.86
CA LEU A 73 -12.11 4.73 6.47
C LEU A 73 -13.38 4.49 5.65
N TRP A 74 -14.06 3.36 5.87
CA TRP A 74 -15.35 3.07 5.23
C TRP A 74 -16.43 4.08 5.65
N LEU A 75 -16.55 4.37 6.95
CA LEU A 75 -17.51 5.35 7.47
C LEU A 75 -17.28 6.76 6.88
N ASN A 76 -16.01 7.14 6.69
CA ASN A 76 -15.63 8.41 6.07
C ASN A 76 -15.77 8.40 4.53
N GLY A 77 -16.17 7.28 3.94
CA GLY A 77 -16.26 7.12 2.49
C GLY A 77 -14.91 7.08 1.77
N GLN A 78 -13.82 6.92 2.50
CA GLN A 78 -12.43 6.86 2.03
C GLN A 78 -12.04 5.48 1.48
N SER A 79 -12.79 4.44 1.83
CA SER A 79 -12.63 3.09 1.27
C SER A 79 -13.96 2.58 0.73
N ARG A 80 -13.96 2.16 -0.54
CA ARG A 80 -15.12 1.67 -1.30
C ARG A 80 -14.67 0.56 -2.25
N SER A 81 -15.62 0.00 -3.00
CA SER A 81 -15.32 -0.88 -4.12
C SER A 81 -16.06 -0.45 -5.38
N VAL A 82 -15.43 -0.69 -6.54
CA VAL A 82 -16.01 -0.51 -7.87
C VAL A 82 -15.89 -1.85 -8.58
N GLY A 83 -17.02 -2.50 -8.85
CA GLY A 83 -17.01 -3.84 -9.47
C GLY A 83 -16.23 -4.88 -8.66
N GLN A 84 -16.32 -4.83 -7.32
CA GLN A 84 -15.56 -5.65 -6.36
C GLN A 84 -14.06 -5.35 -6.26
N LEU A 85 -13.55 -4.37 -7.01
CA LEU A 85 -12.16 -3.93 -6.92
C LEU A 85 -12.03 -2.75 -5.95
N GLN A 86 -10.96 -2.72 -5.17
CA GLN A 86 -10.76 -1.73 -4.12
C GLN A 86 -10.66 -0.31 -4.71
N GLN A 87 -11.33 0.64 -4.05
CA GLN A 87 -11.18 2.07 -4.30
C GLN A 87 -10.87 2.78 -2.99
N LEU A 88 -9.84 3.63 -3.02
CA LEU A 88 -9.43 4.46 -1.90
C LEU A 88 -9.41 5.93 -2.31
N HIS A 89 -9.84 6.79 -1.41
CA HIS A 89 -9.82 8.24 -1.56
C HIS A 89 -9.47 8.90 -0.24
N ALA A 90 -8.54 9.85 -0.27
CA ALA A 90 -8.23 10.71 0.86
C ALA A 90 -7.86 12.12 0.39
N SER A 91 -8.21 13.10 1.20
CA SER A 91 -7.90 14.50 0.98
C SER A 91 -7.46 15.12 2.32
N ALA A 92 -6.37 15.87 2.33
CA ALA A 92 -5.87 16.61 3.47
C ALA A 92 -5.21 17.91 2.98
N ASP A 93 -5.76 19.06 3.38
CA ASP A 93 -5.33 20.38 2.88
C ASP A 93 -5.25 20.42 1.34
N ASP A 94 -4.07 20.73 0.79
CA ASP A 94 -3.79 20.77 -0.65
C ASP A 94 -3.40 19.40 -1.23
N TRP A 95 -3.45 18.32 -0.44
CA TRP A 95 -3.10 16.98 -0.86
C TRP A 95 -4.35 16.14 -1.13
N ASP A 96 -4.37 15.53 -2.31
CA ASP A 96 -5.41 14.61 -2.76
C ASP A 96 -4.77 13.28 -3.10
N PHE A 97 -5.47 12.19 -2.82
CA PHE A 97 -5.11 10.86 -3.27
C PHE A 97 -6.34 10.07 -3.66
N TYR A 98 -6.26 9.47 -4.83
CA TYR A 98 -7.24 8.55 -5.36
C TYR A 98 -6.49 7.31 -5.85
N GLN A 99 -6.94 6.14 -5.44
CA GLN A 99 -6.46 4.86 -5.96
C GLN A 99 -7.68 4.02 -6.31
N GLN A 100 -7.65 3.39 -7.48
CA GLN A 100 -8.61 2.36 -7.82
C GLN A 100 -7.90 1.17 -8.44
N GLN A 101 -8.11 0.01 -7.83
CA GLN A 101 -7.70 -1.26 -8.40
C GLN A 101 -8.43 -1.50 -9.72
N GLN A 102 -7.68 -1.95 -10.72
CA GLN A 102 -8.16 -2.19 -12.07
C GLN A 102 -8.18 -3.67 -12.41
N PRO A 103 -9.03 -4.10 -13.36
CA PRO A 103 -8.95 -5.44 -13.93
C PRO A 103 -7.57 -5.67 -14.55
N LEU A 104 -6.91 -6.76 -14.15
CA LEU A 104 -5.55 -7.08 -14.60
C LEU A 104 -5.44 -7.22 -16.13
N GLY A 105 -6.53 -7.68 -16.78
CA GLY A 105 -6.60 -7.81 -18.24
C GLY A 105 -6.41 -6.51 -19.02
N LEU A 106 -6.52 -5.33 -18.37
CA LEU A 106 -6.24 -4.05 -19.02
C LEU A 106 -4.78 -3.92 -19.48
N ILE A 107 -3.84 -4.61 -18.82
CA ILE A 107 -2.41 -4.61 -19.21
C ILE A 107 -2.23 -4.93 -20.70
N TRP A 108 -3.02 -5.86 -21.23
CA TRP A 108 -2.87 -6.33 -22.61
C TRP A 108 -3.38 -5.35 -23.66
N ASN A 109 -4.29 -4.46 -23.27
CA ASN A 109 -4.86 -3.44 -24.15
C ASN A 109 -4.23 -2.05 -23.91
N ASP A 110 -3.34 -1.95 -22.92
CA ASP A 110 -2.59 -0.73 -22.64
C ASP A 110 -1.51 -0.50 -23.70
N SER A 111 -1.14 0.76 -23.95
CA SER A 111 -0.05 1.10 -24.87
C SER A 111 1.34 0.78 -24.30
N SER A 112 1.52 0.80 -22.97
CA SER A 112 2.82 0.63 -22.32
C SER A 112 3.42 -0.75 -22.57
N VAL A 113 4.53 -0.79 -23.30
CA VAL A 113 5.31 -2.04 -23.50
C VAL A 113 5.85 -2.50 -22.15
N LEU A 114 6.32 -1.57 -21.32
CA LEU A 114 6.90 -1.84 -20.01
C LEU A 114 5.92 -2.55 -19.06
N LEU A 115 4.63 -2.18 -19.05
CA LEU A 115 3.63 -2.90 -18.26
C LEU A 115 3.48 -4.36 -18.70
N ARG A 116 3.30 -4.59 -20.00
CA ARG A 116 3.15 -5.94 -20.57
C ARG A 116 4.39 -6.78 -20.35
N GLU A 117 5.56 -6.21 -20.65
CA GLU A 117 6.86 -6.87 -20.52
C GLU A 117 7.16 -7.24 -19.07
N THR A 118 6.89 -6.33 -18.13
CA THR A 118 7.10 -6.58 -16.69
C THR A 118 6.19 -7.68 -16.17
N PHE A 119 4.92 -7.69 -16.57
CA PHE A 119 3.99 -8.74 -16.19
C PHE A 119 4.45 -10.12 -16.71
N ARG A 120 4.88 -10.19 -17.98
CA ARG A 120 5.44 -11.42 -18.57
C ARG A 120 6.70 -11.87 -17.84
N ALA A 121 7.64 -10.94 -17.63
CA ALA A 121 8.89 -11.22 -16.95
C ALA A 121 8.68 -11.77 -15.54
N TRP A 122 7.75 -11.18 -14.78
CA TRP A 122 7.38 -11.67 -13.46
C TRP A 122 6.87 -13.11 -13.49
N SER A 123 5.94 -13.42 -14.41
CA SER A 123 5.39 -14.77 -14.56
C SER A 123 6.49 -15.78 -14.95
N MET A 124 7.34 -15.41 -15.90
CA MET A 124 8.44 -16.28 -16.37
C MET A 124 9.52 -16.49 -15.30
N ALA A 125 9.73 -15.50 -14.44
CA ALA A 125 10.65 -15.56 -13.31
C ALA A 125 10.08 -16.32 -12.10
N SER A 126 8.81 -16.73 -12.13
CA SER A 126 8.12 -17.34 -10.97
C SER A 126 8.21 -16.48 -9.70
N GLY A 127 8.19 -15.15 -9.87
CA GLY A 127 8.33 -14.18 -8.77
C GLY A 127 9.73 -14.07 -8.14
N GLU A 128 10.76 -14.73 -8.68
CA GLU A 128 12.13 -14.61 -8.17
C GLU A 128 12.80 -13.32 -8.68
N ILE A 129 13.11 -12.39 -7.76
CA ILE A 129 13.54 -11.03 -8.13
C ILE A 129 14.95 -10.98 -8.76
N GLU A 130 15.78 -11.99 -8.47
CA GLU A 130 17.14 -12.14 -9.02
C GLU A 130 17.17 -13.01 -10.29
N SER A 131 15.99 -13.41 -10.80
CA SER A 131 15.93 -14.25 -11.99
C SER A 131 16.52 -13.53 -13.21
N PRO A 132 17.35 -14.20 -14.03
CA PRO A 132 17.80 -13.65 -15.31
C PRO A 132 16.66 -13.28 -16.27
N LEU A 133 15.48 -13.89 -16.10
CA LEU A 133 14.27 -13.60 -16.87
C LEU A 133 13.57 -12.30 -16.42
N PHE A 134 13.94 -11.74 -15.28
CA PHE A 134 13.39 -10.51 -14.71
C PHE A 134 14.37 -9.32 -14.76
N ALA A 135 15.67 -9.62 -14.92
CA ALA A 135 16.76 -8.66 -14.76
C ALA A 135 16.65 -7.41 -15.65
N HIS A 136 16.04 -7.49 -16.83
CA HIS A 136 15.91 -6.34 -17.75
C HIS A 136 14.78 -5.37 -17.38
N VAL A 137 13.76 -5.83 -16.64
CA VAL A 137 12.67 -4.96 -16.15
C VAL A 137 12.91 -4.42 -14.74
N ARG A 138 13.71 -5.13 -13.93
CA ARG A 138 14.06 -4.70 -12.56
C ARG A 138 14.56 -3.26 -12.44
N PRO A 139 15.37 -2.71 -13.37
CA PRO A 139 15.79 -1.30 -13.30
C PRO A 139 14.64 -0.29 -13.30
N TYR A 140 13.42 -0.66 -13.68
CA TYR A 140 12.25 0.21 -13.67
C TYR A 140 11.41 0.09 -12.38
N LEU A 141 11.73 -0.87 -11.51
CA LEU A 141 10.92 -1.22 -10.35
C LEU A 141 11.42 -0.59 -9.06
N ILE A 142 10.52 -0.47 -8.09
CA ILE A 142 10.83 -0.21 -6.70
C ILE A 142 10.58 -1.51 -5.93
N ILE A 143 11.53 -1.95 -5.10
CA ILE A 143 11.41 -3.20 -4.34
C ILE A 143 11.27 -2.89 -2.86
N TYR A 144 10.28 -3.54 -2.25
CA TYR A 144 9.94 -3.41 -0.85
C TYR A 144 10.08 -4.73 -0.12
N ARG A 145 10.40 -4.63 1.18
CA ARG A 145 10.48 -5.75 2.10
C ARG A 145 9.69 -5.41 3.37
N GLN A 146 8.98 -6.39 3.90
CA GLN A 146 8.31 -6.25 5.18
C GLN A 146 9.34 -6.30 6.32
N SER A 147 9.17 -5.44 7.32
CA SER A 147 10.01 -5.36 8.53
C SER A 147 9.15 -5.11 9.77
N ASP A 148 9.76 -5.12 10.96
CA ASP A 148 9.07 -4.85 12.23
C ASP A 148 8.44 -3.45 12.29
N VAL A 149 8.98 -2.49 11.53
CA VAL A 149 8.48 -1.10 11.44
C VAL A 149 7.54 -0.88 10.26
N GLY A 150 7.11 -1.95 9.58
CA GLY A 150 6.26 -1.93 8.40
C GLY A 150 7.04 -2.19 7.10
N TRP A 151 6.44 -1.83 5.97
CA TRP A 151 7.07 -1.97 4.66
C TRP A 151 8.17 -0.91 4.48
N ILE A 152 9.36 -1.38 4.15
CA ILE A 152 10.51 -0.53 3.84
C ILE A 152 10.89 -0.67 2.37
N CYS A 153 11.29 0.45 1.76
CA CYS A 153 11.89 0.41 0.44
C CYS A 153 13.33 -0.09 0.56
N VAL A 154 13.70 -1.12 -0.19
CA VAL A 154 15.06 -1.67 -0.18
C VAL A 154 15.82 -1.40 -1.47
N GLU A 155 15.12 -1.09 -2.56
CA GLU A 155 15.74 -0.80 -3.84
C GLU A 155 14.89 0.17 -4.66
N PHE A 156 15.55 1.17 -5.26
CA PHE A 156 15.01 1.93 -6.37
C PHE A 156 15.77 1.55 -7.63
N GLY A 157 15.05 1.02 -8.62
CA GLY A 157 15.58 0.78 -9.94
C GLY A 157 16.05 2.10 -10.56
N GLN A 158 17.22 2.08 -11.20
CA GLN A 158 17.87 3.28 -11.73
C GLN A 158 17.09 3.98 -12.85
N LYS A 159 16.18 3.26 -13.52
CA LYS A 159 15.26 3.75 -14.56
C LYS A 159 13.83 3.92 -14.03
N SER A 160 13.60 3.81 -12.72
CA SER A 160 12.27 3.97 -12.13
C SER A 160 11.84 5.44 -12.16
N VAL A 161 10.52 5.65 -12.24
CA VAL A 161 9.96 7.00 -12.23
C VAL A 161 10.31 7.81 -10.99
N TYR A 162 10.53 7.14 -9.86
CA TYR A 162 10.87 7.80 -8.61
C TYR A 162 12.27 8.44 -8.68
N VAL A 163 13.21 7.76 -9.33
CA VAL A 163 14.55 8.31 -9.59
C VAL A 163 14.47 9.48 -10.56
N ASN A 164 13.61 9.39 -11.59
CA ASN A 164 13.38 10.51 -12.51
C ASN A 164 12.73 11.72 -11.82
N TRP A 165 11.81 11.49 -10.86
CA TRP A 165 11.11 12.56 -10.13
C TRP A 165 11.97 13.26 -9.09
N PHE A 166 12.67 12.50 -8.25
CA PHE A 166 13.36 13.03 -7.07
C PHE A 166 14.88 13.06 -7.20
N GLY A 167 15.42 12.51 -8.29
CA GLY A 167 16.84 12.32 -8.47
C GLY A 167 17.41 11.11 -7.72
N GLN A 168 18.60 10.69 -8.14
CA GLN A 168 19.26 9.50 -7.60
C GLN A 168 19.62 9.63 -6.11
N ASP A 169 20.09 10.80 -5.67
CA ASP A 169 20.54 11.00 -4.30
C ASP A 169 19.39 10.92 -3.31
N TYR A 170 18.24 11.50 -3.65
CA TYR A 170 17.04 11.42 -2.82
C TYR A 170 16.51 9.98 -2.75
N ALA A 171 16.44 9.28 -3.90
CA ALA A 171 16.02 7.89 -3.96
C ALA A 171 16.89 6.99 -3.08
N ARG A 172 18.22 7.13 -3.18
CA ARG A 172 19.16 6.40 -2.31
C ARG A 172 18.99 6.72 -0.84
N SER A 173 18.74 7.99 -0.49
CA SER A 173 18.51 8.41 0.90
C SER A 173 17.20 7.89 1.50
N SER A 174 16.27 7.45 0.66
CA SER A 174 14.96 6.90 1.03
C SER A 174 14.98 5.39 1.27
N ILE A 175 16.06 4.70 0.89
CA ILE A 175 16.25 3.27 1.18
C ILE A 175 16.30 3.04 2.69
N GLY A 176 15.58 2.03 3.16
CA GLY A 176 15.46 1.64 4.57
C GLY A 176 14.45 2.48 5.37
N ARG A 177 13.78 3.46 4.76
CA ARG A 177 12.72 4.23 5.42
C ARG A 177 11.35 3.57 5.23
N PRO A 178 10.45 3.61 6.25
CA PRO A 178 9.06 3.23 6.06
C PRO A 178 8.38 4.11 5.02
N ILE A 179 7.40 3.54 4.28
CA ILE A 179 6.59 4.30 3.30
C ILE A 179 5.77 5.40 4.00
N SER A 180 5.46 5.21 5.29
CA SER A 180 4.51 6.00 6.07
C SER A 180 5.12 7.24 6.74
N LYS A 181 5.17 8.34 5.98
CA LYS A 181 5.01 9.72 6.50
C LYS A 181 4.21 10.56 5.50
N MET A 182 3.03 10.06 5.10
CA MET A 182 2.13 10.79 4.20
C MET A 182 1.35 11.87 4.95
N PRO A 183 1.02 13.02 4.32
CA PRO A 183 0.31 14.13 4.98
C PRO A 183 -1.07 13.77 5.56
N ALA A 184 -1.76 12.78 4.98
CA ALA A 184 -3.12 12.39 5.37
C ALA A 184 -3.25 11.49 6.63
N GLY A 185 -2.20 11.42 7.46
CA GLY A 185 -2.24 10.72 8.74
C GLY A 185 -1.83 9.24 8.69
N GLU A 186 -1.78 8.62 9.87
CA GLU A 186 -1.30 7.25 10.06
C GLU A 186 -2.30 6.20 9.55
N GLU A 187 -3.60 6.48 9.67
CA GLU A 187 -4.69 5.62 9.18
C GLU A 187 -4.65 5.47 7.65
N PHE A 188 -4.25 6.53 6.94
CA PHE A 188 -4.11 6.48 5.49
C PHE A 188 -2.85 5.73 5.05
N SER A 189 -1.79 5.74 5.85
CA SER A 189 -0.60 4.94 5.57
C SER A 189 -0.91 3.43 5.61
N HIS A 190 -1.81 2.99 6.50
CA HIS A 190 -2.28 1.60 6.56
C HIS A 190 -2.97 1.16 5.26
N LEU A 191 -3.68 2.06 4.60
CA LEU A 191 -4.37 1.76 3.34
C LEU A 191 -3.41 1.45 2.18
N ILE A 192 -2.28 2.16 2.10
CA ILE A 192 -1.25 1.86 1.11
C ILE A 192 -0.62 0.49 1.43
N TYR A 193 -0.37 0.21 2.71
CA TYR A 193 0.16 -1.10 3.14
C TYR A 193 -0.80 -2.25 2.89
N GLU A 194 -2.11 -2.03 2.97
CA GLU A 194 -3.10 -3.08 2.71
C GLU A 194 -2.92 -3.72 1.34
N ALA A 195 -2.67 -2.92 0.30
CA ALA A 195 -2.46 -3.45 -1.04
C ALA A 195 -1.16 -4.27 -1.15
N PHE A 196 -0.13 -3.92 -0.36
CA PHE A 196 1.13 -4.66 -0.30
C PHE A 196 0.95 -5.98 0.45
N ASP A 197 0.24 -5.94 1.58
CA ASP A 197 -0.09 -7.12 2.37
C ASP A 197 -0.95 -8.10 1.57
N GLU A 198 -1.93 -7.61 0.81
CA GLU A 198 -2.77 -8.43 -0.07
C GLU A 198 -1.94 -9.10 -1.17
N VAL A 199 -1.10 -8.32 -1.87
CA VAL A 199 -0.22 -8.82 -2.93
C VAL A 199 0.75 -9.88 -2.39
N GLN A 200 1.37 -9.62 -1.24
CA GLN A 200 2.25 -10.57 -0.58
C GLN A 200 1.49 -11.83 -0.14
N ALA A 201 0.37 -11.69 0.56
CA ALA A 201 -0.34 -12.83 1.13
C ALA A 201 -0.93 -13.75 0.05
N ALA A 202 -1.50 -13.17 -1.00
CA ALA A 202 -2.10 -13.92 -2.11
C ALA A 202 -1.08 -14.35 -3.17
N GLN A 203 0.18 -13.91 -3.08
CA GLN A 203 1.22 -14.18 -4.07
C GLN A 203 0.77 -13.81 -5.49
N MET A 204 0.20 -12.61 -5.63
CA MET A 204 -0.52 -12.19 -6.82
C MET A 204 0.09 -10.96 -7.48
N VAL A 205 -0.54 -10.55 -8.58
CA VAL A 205 -0.29 -9.27 -9.24
C VAL A 205 -1.52 -8.39 -9.13
N ARG A 206 -1.29 -7.11 -8.88
CA ARG A 206 -2.33 -6.11 -8.76
C ARG A 206 -2.01 -4.88 -9.62
N LEU A 207 -2.99 -4.44 -10.40
CA LEU A 207 -2.92 -3.18 -11.14
C LEU A 207 -3.80 -2.14 -10.43
N ASP A 208 -3.23 -0.97 -10.15
CA ASP A 208 -3.98 0.20 -9.70
C ASP A 208 -3.81 1.34 -10.70
N HIS A 209 -4.83 2.20 -10.78
CA HIS A 209 -4.66 3.57 -11.25
C HIS A 209 -4.63 4.49 -10.04
N VAL A 210 -3.70 5.43 -10.03
CA VAL A 210 -3.48 6.36 -8.93
C VAL A 210 -3.43 7.79 -9.46
N PHE A 211 -4.13 8.68 -8.76
CA PHE A 211 -3.96 10.11 -8.86
C PHE A 211 -3.51 10.62 -7.49
N THR A 212 -2.49 11.46 -7.45
CA THR A 212 -2.03 12.09 -6.21
C THR A 212 -1.35 13.41 -6.49
N ARG A 213 -0.99 14.13 -5.42
CA ARG A 213 -0.18 15.34 -5.50
C ARG A 213 1.19 15.08 -4.89
N MET A 214 2.25 15.31 -5.65
CA MET A 214 3.64 15.06 -5.23
C MET A 214 4.45 16.36 -5.22
N PRO A 215 5.41 16.52 -4.29
CA PRO A 215 6.30 17.67 -4.31
C PRO A 215 7.17 17.63 -5.57
N ARG A 216 7.41 18.79 -6.19
CA ARG A 216 8.42 18.92 -7.24
C ARG A 216 9.81 19.09 -6.61
N SER A 217 10.84 18.59 -7.28
CA SER A 217 12.24 18.79 -6.86
C SER A 217 12.62 20.27 -6.71
N ASP A 218 12.01 21.14 -7.53
CA ASP A 218 12.43 22.53 -7.71
C ASP A 218 11.39 23.54 -7.19
N SER A 219 10.34 23.09 -6.49
CA SER A 219 9.31 23.99 -5.97
C SER A 219 8.74 23.52 -4.64
N GLU A 220 8.36 24.46 -3.78
CA GLU A 220 7.65 24.17 -2.52
C GLU A 220 6.19 23.68 -2.75
N GLY A 221 5.68 23.72 -3.98
CA GLY A 221 4.32 23.32 -4.33
C GLY A 221 4.18 21.83 -4.66
N LEU A 222 2.97 21.30 -4.46
CA LEU A 222 2.59 19.97 -4.91
C LEU A 222 2.02 20.01 -6.34
N ALA A 223 2.52 19.14 -7.22
CA ALA A 223 2.02 18.99 -8.56
C ALA A 223 1.08 17.77 -8.67
N PRO A 224 -0.04 17.86 -9.40
CA PRO A 224 -0.90 16.71 -9.64
C PRO A 224 -0.22 15.73 -10.60
N VAL A 225 -0.23 14.46 -10.23
CA VAL A 225 0.36 13.37 -10.99
C VAL A 225 -0.60 12.19 -11.08
N ALA A 226 -0.59 11.51 -12.22
CA ALA A 226 -1.38 10.34 -12.47
C ALA A 226 -0.51 9.22 -13.03
N TYR A 227 -0.71 8.00 -12.55
CA TYR A 227 0.08 6.85 -12.96
C TYR A 227 -0.69 5.54 -12.80
N GLN A 228 -0.24 4.54 -13.56
CA GLN A 228 -0.58 3.14 -13.34
C GLN A 228 0.48 2.53 -12.43
N ARG A 229 0.05 1.71 -11.48
CA ARG A 229 0.94 0.99 -10.56
C ARG A 229 0.69 -0.51 -10.69
N LEU A 230 1.69 -1.24 -11.14
CA LEU A 230 1.69 -2.70 -11.17
C LEU A 230 2.48 -3.22 -9.97
N MET A 231 1.77 -3.78 -9.00
CA MET A 231 2.36 -4.42 -7.83
C MET A 231 2.44 -5.92 -8.04
N LEU A 232 3.59 -6.49 -7.72
CA LEU A 232 3.95 -7.88 -8.01
C LEU A 232 4.48 -8.49 -6.72
N SER A 233 3.97 -9.65 -6.31
CA SER A 233 4.59 -10.42 -5.23
C SER A 233 5.91 -11.02 -5.69
N GLY A 234 6.84 -11.30 -4.79
CA GLY A 234 8.04 -12.02 -5.16
C GLY A 234 8.86 -12.48 -3.97
N PHE A 235 10.06 -12.97 -4.26
CA PHE A 235 10.96 -13.53 -3.27
C PHE A 235 12.39 -13.09 -3.48
N PHE A 236 13.05 -12.73 -2.38
CA PHE A 236 14.50 -12.59 -2.32
C PHE A 236 15.18 -13.98 -2.41
N PRO A 237 16.50 -14.04 -2.68
CA PRO A 237 17.24 -15.31 -2.71
C PRO A 237 17.16 -16.12 -1.41
N ASP A 238 16.99 -15.46 -0.27
CA ASP A 238 16.78 -16.08 1.04
C ASP A 238 15.35 -16.62 1.25
N ARG A 239 14.51 -16.58 0.21
CA ARG A 239 13.09 -16.96 0.19
C ARG A 239 12.18 -16.07 1.03
N SER A 240 12.69 -14.98 1.60
CA SER A 240 11.82 -13.98 2.21
C SER A 240 11.00 -13.23 1.17
N SER A 241 9.81 -12.79 1.55
CA SER A 241 8.87 -12.13 0.64
C SER A 241 9.34 -10.73 0.24
N ALA A 242 8.99 -10.37 -0.99
CA ALA A 242 9.16 -9.05 -1.58
C ALA A 242 7.84 -8.58 -2.20
N VAL A 243 7.68 -7.27 -2.28
CA VAL A 243 6.70 -6.63 -3.18
C VAL A 243 7.47 -5.71 -4.10
N MET A 244 7.27 -5.88 -5.41
CA MET A 244 7.83 -5.00 -6.43
C MET A 244 6.74 -4.10 -6.98
N SER A 245 7.04 -2.83 -7.18
CA SER A 245 6.12 -1.84 -7.73
C SER A 245 6.71 -1.22 -8.98
N LEU A 246 6.06 -1.45 -10.13
CA LEU A 246 6.27 -0.64 -11.32
C LEU A 246 5.32 0.54 -11.29
N VAL A 247 5.83 1.74 -11.58
CA VAL A 247 5.01 2.94 -11.69
C VAL A 247 5.22 3.54 -13.08
N VAL A 248 4.13 3.64 -13.84
CA VAL A 248 4.13 4.16 -15.21
C VAL A 248 3.25 5.41 -15.25
N PRO A 249 3.82 6.62 -15.45
CA PRO A 249 3.04 7.83 -15.62
C PRO A 249 2.05 7.71 -16.77
N VAL A 250 0.89 8.34 -16.63
CA VAL A 250 -0.13 8.40 -17.69
C VAL A 250 -0.82 9.75 -17.69
N HIS A 251 -1.33 10.16 -18.84
CA HIS A 251 -2.13 11.38 -18.97
C HIS A 251 -3.60 11.19 -18.60
N ASP A 252 -4.07 9.93 -18.54
CA ASP A 252 -5.45 9.60 -18.21
C ASP A 252 -5.50 8.42 -17.24
N VAL A 253 -6.36 8.52 -16.23
CA VAL A 253 -6.61 7.47 -15.24
C VAL A 253 -8.10 7.20 -15.10
N LYS A 254 -8.43 5.93 -15.23
CA LYS A 254 -9.78 5.40 -14.99
C LYS A 254 -10.05 5.24 -13.48
N ILE A 255 -10.41 6.33 -12.80
CA ILE A 255 -10.80 6.32 -11.38
C ILE A 255 -12.21 6.88 -11.22
N ALA A 256 -13.13 6.08 -10.67
CA ALA A 256 -14.51 6.48 -10.49
C ALA A 256 -14.63 7.64 -9.50
N GLY A 257 -15.36 8.70 -9.86
CA GLY A 257 -15.54 9.86 -9.00
C GLY A 257 -14.33 10.78 -8.86
N LEU A 258 -13.25 10.56 -9.64
CA LEU A 258 -12.21 11.56 -9.81
C LEU A 258 -12.74 12.69 -10.71
N ASP A 259 -12.65 13.93 -10.21
CA ASP A 259 -13.01 15.12 -10.98
C ASP A 259 -11.99 15.33 -12.11
N LEU A 260 -12.49 15.40 -13.35
CA LEU A 260 -11.65 15.55 -14.54
C LEU A 260 -10.87 16.87 -14.55
N SER A 261 -11.37 17.92 -13.90
CA SER A 261 -10.64 19.18 -13.77
C SER A 261 -9.31 19.01 -13.00
N LYS A 262 -9.20 17.99 -12.15
CA LYS A 262 -7.95 17.67 -11.43
C LYS A 262 -6.87 17.06 -12.32
N VAL A 263 -7.25 16.48 -13.48
CA VAL A 263 -6.30 15.89 -14.44
C VAL A 263 -6.00 16.80 -15.64
N GLU A 264 -6.73 17.90 -15.82
CA GLU A 264 -6.50 18.87 -16.90
C GLU A 264 -5.17 19.65 -16.78
N GLY A 265 -4.47 19.53 -15.65
CA GLY A 265 -3.20 20.20 -15.36
C GLY A 265 -2.13 19.27 -14.81
N LEU A 266 -2.15 17.98 -15.19
CA LEU A 266 -1.11 17.03 -14.78
C LEU A 266 0.27 17.58 -15.10
N ASP A 267 1.18 17.43 -14.14
CA ASP A 267 2.58 17.73 -14.36
C ASP A 267 3.11 16.86 -15.51
N PRO A 268 3.81 17.40 -16.52
CA PRO A 268 4.50 16.58 -17.51
C PRO A 268 5.56 15.72 -16.83
N VAL A 269 5.18 14.51 -16.45
CA VAL A 269 6.11 13.46 -16.05
C VAL A 269 6.64 12.83 -17.31
N GLU A 270 7.96 12.66 -17.40
CA GLU A 270 8.55 11.90 -18.49
C GLU A 270 7.94 10.50 -18.52
N MET A 271 7.33 10.17 -19.67
CA MET A 271 6.77 8.85 -19.89
C MET A 271 7.92 7.84 -19.93
N ILE A 272 7.81 6.81 -19.10
CA ILE A 272 8.82 5.75 -19.02
C ILE A 272 8.29 4.53 -19.75
N ASP A 273 9.05 4.08 -20.74
CA ASP A 273 8.80 2.82 -21.41
C ASP A 273 10.12 2.09 -21.67
N ILE A 274 10.02 0.78 -21.89
CA ILE A 274 11.15 -0.04 -22.30
C ILE A 274 11.25 -0.03 -23.84
N PRO A 275 12.44 0.23 -24.42
CA PRO A 275 12.62 0.10 -25.86
C PRO A 275 12.26 -1.31 -26.33
N LEU A 276 11.60 -1.44 -27.48
CA LEU A 276 11.23 -2.75 -28.03
C LEU A 276 12.43 -3.69 -28.22
N SER A 277 13.62 -3.14 -28.48
CA SER A 277 14.87 -3.90 -28.58
C SER A 277 15.34 -4.49 -27.23
N GLU A 278 14.87 -3.94 -26.11
CA GLU A 278 15.13 -4.42 -24.75
C GLU A 278 13.98 -5.27 -24.18
N ALA A 279 12.79 -5.22 -24.80
CA ALA A 279 11.58 -5.94 -24.40
C ALA A 279 11.60 -7.40 -24.89
N ARG A 280 12.26 -8.27 -24.11
CA ARG A 280 12.54 -9.67 -24.45
C ARG A 280 11.30 -10.50 -24.80
N PHE A 281 10.21 -10.36 -24.05
CA PHE A 281 9.01 -11.18 -24.27
C PHE A 281 8.06 -10.57 -25.28
N GLU A 282 7.96 -9.24 -25.32
CA GLU A 282 7.18 -8.53 -26.33
C GLU A 282 7.74 -8.77 -27.74
N SER A 283 9.07 -8.80 -27.91
CA SER A 283 9.69 -9.06 -29.21
C SER A 283 9.39 -10.48 -29.71
N MET A 284 9.39 -11.48 -28.82
CA MET A 284 9.10 -12.88 -29.18
C MET A 284 7.71 -13.09 -29.80
N LEU A 285 6.73 -12.25 -29.43
CA LEU A 285 5.37 -12.35 -29.94
C LEU A 285 5.17 -11.75 -31.33
N ARG A 286 6.10 -10.91 -31.78
CA ARG A 286 6.06 -10.37 -33.15
C ARG A 286 6.64 -11.33 -34.18
N ASP A 287 7.48 -12.24 -33.72
CA ASP A 287 8.16 -13.24 -34.55
C ASP A 287 7.39 -14.59 -34.62
N ALA A 288 6.26 -14.70 -33.91
CA ALA A 288 5.40 -15.89 -33.81
C ALA A 288 4.14 -15.77 -34.68
#